data_AF-A0A5M8RVW8-F1
#
_entry.id   AF-A0A5M8RVW8-F1
#
_cell.length_a   1.000
_cell.length_b   1.000
_cell.length_c   1.000
_cell.angle_alpha   90.00
_cell.angle_beta   90.00
_cell.angle_gamma   90.00
#
_symmetry.space_group_name_H-M   'P 1'
#
loop_
_entity.id
_entity.type
_entity.pdbx_description
1 polymer ?
#
loop_
_entity_poly.entity_id
_entity_poly.type
_entity_poly.pdbx_seq_one_letter_code
_entity_poly.pdbx_strand_id
1 'polypeptide(L)'
;MCILDEIGFTPEQYKTLKARMTDVEIVEEQLYCSPQALRAWKAKHGLAPKKYNKKAKKFTYAEWEEKKKQGMKEKEIMKAFGYRTLKHYVEYKKKIGVPYLKKKIERTPELLAEIKGYLDQGMTINELTPKLSVKMTETTAGTIIKEEKLREGNVS
;
A
#
# COMPACT_ATOMS: atom_id res chain seq x y z
N MET A 1 1.43 -3.92 -35.41
CA MET A 1 2.76 -4.53 -35.27
C MET A 1 3.40 -3.97 -34.01
N CYS A 2 4.04 -4.79 -33.18
CA CYS A 2 4.78 -4.30 -32.01
C CYS A 2 6.27 -4.33 -32.37
N ILE A 3 7.03 -3.28 -32.02
CA ILE A 3 8.48 -3.18 -32.22
C ILE A 3 9.23 -4.42 -31.71
N LEU A 4 8.72 -5.04 -30.64
CA LEU A 4 9.28 -6.25 -30.04
C LEU A 4 9.13 -7.49 -30.94
N ASP A 5 8.07 -7.56 -31.77
CA ASP A 5 7.94 -8.61 -32.79
C ASP A 5 8.93 -8.38 -33.95
N GLU A 6 9.21 -7.12 -34.30
CA GLU A 6 10.08 -6.74 -35.42
C GLU A 6 11.56 -7.01 -35.13
N ILE A 7 11.99 -6.83 -33.88
CA ILE A 7 13.36 -7.16 -33.42
C ILE A 7 13.55 -8.64 -33.09
N GLY A 8 12.52 -9.47 -33.28
CA GLY A 8 12.57 -10.91 -32.98
C GLY A 8 12.68 -11.24 -31.49
N PHE A 9 12.22 -10.36 -30.60
CA PHE A 9 12.29 -10.58 -29.15
C PHE A 9 11.40 -11.75 -28.73
N THR A 10 11.95 -12.67 -27.92
CA THR A 10 11.26 -13.93 -27.58
C THR A 10 10.81 -14.02 -26.11
N PRO A 11 9.77 -14.83 -25.82
CA PRO A 11 9.35 -15.14 -24.45
C PRO A 11 10.47 -15.65 -23.53
N GLU A 12 11.43 -16.39 -24.08
CA GLU A 12 12.56 -16.94 -23.34
C GLU A 12 13.58 -15.86 -22.97
N GLN A 13 13.91 -14.97 -23.93
CA GLN A 13 14.75 -13.80 -23.66
C GLN A 13 14.15 -12.92 -22.57
N TYR A 14 12.84 -12.68 -22.63
CA TYR A 14 12.13 -11.96 -21.57
C TYR A 14 12.26 -12.64 -20.21
N LYS A 15 12.10 -13.98 -20.10
CA LYS A 15 12.24 -14.70 -18.83
C LYS A 15 13.64 -14.58 -18.26
N THR A 16 14.67 -14.67 -19.10
CA THR A 16 16.08 -14.52 -18.70
C THR A 16 16.36 -13.12 -18.16
N LEU A 17 15.90 -12.08 -18.86
CA LEU A 17 16.02 -10.70 -18.39
C LEU A 17 15.22 -10.47 -17.11
N LYS A 18 14.01 -11.02 -17.03
CA LYS A 18 13.11 -10.85 -15.88
C LYS A 18 13.62 -11.49 -14.59
N ALA A 19 14.50 -12.47 -14.70
CA ALA A 19 15.17 -13.07 -13.55
C ALA A 19 16.18 -12.12 -12.87
N ARG A 20 16.66 -11.10 -13.58
CA ARG A 20 17.73 -10.20 -13.12
C ARG A 20 17.30 -8.74 -13.02
N MET A 21 16.25 -8.34 -13.74
CA MET A 21 15.85 -6.94 -13.91
C MET A 21 14.33 -6.76 -13.80
N THR A 22 13.90 -5.55 -13.46
CA THR A 22 12.50 -5.13 -13.45
C THR A 22 11.99 -4.85 -14.86
N ASP A 23 10.66 -4.77 -15.03
CA ASP A 23 10.06 -4.47 -16.34
C ASP A 23 10.43 -3.06 -16.84
N VAL A 24 10.80 -2.16 -15.92
CA VAL A 24 11.21 -0.79 -16.23
C VAL A 24 12.64 -0.81 -16.79
N GLU A 25 13.57 -1.41 -16.04
CA GLU A 25 14.96 -1.61 -16.47
C GLU A 25 15.08 -2.35 -17.81
N ILE A 26 14.28 -3.40 -18.02
CA ILE A 26 14.25 -4.13 -19.30
C ILE A 26 13.87 -3.21 -20.46
N VAL A 27 12.93 -2.29 -20.24
CA VAL A 27 12.42 -1.40 -21.28
C VAL A 27 13.38 -0.25 -21.56
N GLU A 28 14.01 0.29 -20.52
CA GLU A 28 14.90 1.44 -20.62
C GLU A 28 16.33 1.06 -21.04
N GLU A 29 16.85 -0.08 -20.55
CA GLU A 29 18.25 -0.44 -20.72
C GLU A 29 18.50 -1.53 -21.77
N GLN A 30 17.49 -2.36 -22.08
CA GLN A 30 17.66 -3.51 -22.99
C GLN A 30 16.86 -3.35 -24.28
N LEU A 31 15.58 -2.97 -24.18
CA LEU A 31 14.65 -2.98 -25.31
C LEU A 31 14.39 -1.61 -25.92
N TYR A 32 14.81 -0.52 -25.25
CA TYR A 32 14.62 0.88 -25.67
C TYR A 32 13.23 1.17 -26.26
N CYS A 33 12.19 0.66 -25.60
CA CYS A 33 10.81 0.77 -26.06
C CYS A 33 9.94 1.48 -25.03
N SER A 34 8.64 1.61 -25.27
CA SER A 34 7.73 2.11 -24.24
C SER A 34 7.29 0.97 -23.30
N PRO A 35 7.04 1.24 -22.01
CA PRO A 35 6.49 0.23 -21.09
C PRO A 35 5.16 -0.36 -21.58
N GLN A 36 4.40 0.42 -22.34
CA GLN A 36 3.15 0.00 -22.95
C GLN A 36 3.36 -1.00 -24.10
N ALA A 37 4.43 -0.84 -24.90
CA ALA A 37 4.82 -1.81 -25.92
C ALA A 37 5.19 -3.16 -25.30
N LEU A 38 6.03 -3.17 -24.26
CA LEU A 38 6.34 -4.42 -23.53
C LEU A 38 5.09 -5.05 -22.91
N ARG A 39 4.17 -4.25 -22.37
CA ARG A 39 2.91 -4.75 -21.81
C ARG A 39 2.02 -5.40 -22.86
N ALA A 40 1.89 -4.78 -24.04
CA ALA A 40 1.11 -5.31 -25.16
C ALA A 40 1.72 -6.62 -25.70
N TRP A 41 3.04 -6.64 -25.87
CA TRP A 41 3.77 -7.83 -26.28
C TRP A 41 3.60 -8.98 -25.27
N LYS A 42 3.78 -8.71 -23.97
CA LYS A 42 3.53 -9.73 -22.92
C LYS A 42 2.10 -10.28 -22.98
N ALA A 43 1.11 -9.44 -23.26
CA ALA A 43 -0.28 -9.89 -23.39
C ALA A 43 -0.47 -10.83 -24.59
N LYS A 44 0.14 -10.51 -25.73
CA LYS A 44 0.13 -11.34 -26.95
C LYS A 44 0.81 -12.70 -26.74
N HIS A 45 1.89 -12.74 -25.97
CA HIS A 45 2.67 -13.96 -25.69
C HIS A 45 2.26 -14.70 -24.41
N GLY A 46 1.12 -14.36 -23.79
CA GLY A 46 0.62 -15.04 -22.58
C GLY A 46 1.45 -14.80 -21.31
N LEU A 47 2.39 -13.86 -21.36
CA LEU A 47 3.27 -13.44 -20.26
C LEU A 47 2.72 -12.25 -19.46
N ALA A 48 1.60 -11.67 -19.91
CA ALA A 48 0.94 -10.65 -19.13
C ALA A 48 0.55 -11.25 -17.76
N PRO A 49 0.69 -10.47 -16.67
CA PRO A 49 0.18 -10.91 -15.38
C PRO A 49 -1.28 -11.31 -15.57
N LYS A 50 -1.60 -12.58 -15.28
CA LYS A 50 -2.96 -13.11 -15.39
C LYS A 50 -3.91 -12.09 -14.77
N LYS A 51 -4.85 -11.60 -15.59
CA LYS A 51 -5.82 -10.56 -15.18
C LYS A 51 -6.43 -10.91 -13.82
N TYR A 52 -6.64 -9.85 -13.05
CA TYR A 52 -7.59 -9.68 -11.94
C TYR A 52 -8.18 -10.96 -11.34
N ASN A 53 -8.08 -11.04 -10.02
CA ASN A 53 -8.57 -12.12 -9.17
C ASN A 53 -10.09 -12.34 -9.32
N LYS A 54 -10.54 -12.98 -10.42
CA LYS A 54 -11.94 -13.33 -10.71
C LYS A 54 -12.55 -14.25 -9.64
N LYS A 55 -11.72 -14.84 -8.77
CA LYS A 55 -12.11 -15.77 -7.70
C LYS A 55 -12.22 -15.14 -6.31
N ALA A 56 -11.97 -13.84 -6.15
CA ALA A 56 -12.15 -13.20 -4.85
C ALA A 56 -13.64 -13.22 -4.49
N LYS A 57 -13.99 -13.89 -3.39
CA LYS A 57 -15.39 -14.00 -2.96
C LYS A 57 -15.86 -12.61 -2.52
N LYS A 58 -16.98 -12.17 -3.07
CA LYS A 58 -17.71 -11.01 -2.54
C LYS A 58 -18.18 -11.36 -1.12
N PHE A 59 -18.05 -10.42 -0.20
CA PHE A 59 -18.43 -10.62 1.20
C PHE A 59 -19.22 -9.40 1.69
N THR A 60 -20.13 -9.64 2.63
CA THR A 60 -20.92 -8.60 3.27
C THR A 60 -20.20 -8.00 4.47
N TYR A 61 -20.68 -6.83 4.94
CA TYR A 61 -20.16 -6.20 6.17
C TYR A 61 -20.27 -7.15 7.37
N ALA A 62 -21.39 -7.88 7.50
CA ALA A 62 -21.62 -8.83 8.58
C ALA A 62 -20.60 -9.99 8.57
N GLU A 63 -20.37 -10.62 7.41
CA GLU A 63 -19.38 -11.70 7.28
C GLU A 63 -17.96 -11.23 7.63
N TRP A 64 -17.61 -9.99 7.29
CA TRP A 64 -16.34 -9.40 7.68
C TRP A 64 -16.26 -9.14 9.19
N GLU A 65 -17.32 -8.59 9.78
CA GLU A 65 -17.36 -8.27 11.21
C GLU A 65 -17.28 -9.55 12.07
N GLU A 66 -17.96 -10.63 11.68
CA GLU A 66 -17.86 -11.92 12.36
C GLU A 66 -16.43 -12.45 12.37
N LYS A 67 -15.73 -12.39 11.23
CA LYS A 67 -14.32 -12.78 11.15
C LYS A 67 -13.44 -11.90 12.03
N LYS A 68 -13.77 -10.61 12.15
CA LYS A 68 -13.04 -9.70 13.04
C LYS A 68 -13.32 -10.02 14.51
N LYS A 69 -14.58 -10.32 14.89
CA LYS A 69 -14.96 -10.75 16.24
C LYS A 69 -14.28 -12.06 16.64
N GLN A 70 -14.05 -12.95 15.68
CA GLN A 70 -13.23 -14.17 15.85
C GLN A 70 -11.72 -13.89 16.03
N GLY A 71 -11.30 -12.64 16.15
CA GLY A 71 -9.91 -12.27 16.40
C GLY A 71 -8.98 -12.35 15.18
N MET A 72 -9.52 -12.60 13.97
CA MET A 72 -8.68 -12.73 12.78
C MET A 72 -8.03 -11.38 12.40
N LYS A 73 -6.76 -11.45 12.00
CA LYS A 73 -6.01 -10.30 11.47
C LYS A 73 -6.47 -10.00 10.04
N GLU A 74 -6.39 -8.74 9.63
CA GLU A 74 -6.91 -8.28 8.33
C GLU A 74 -6.28 -9.02 7.13
N LYS A 75 -5.00 -9.41 7.22
CA LYS A 75 -4.33 -10.25 6.21
C LYS A 75 -4.88 -11.67 6.12
N GLU A 76 -5.32 -12.23 7.25
CA GLU A 76 -5.91 -13.57 7.30
C GLU A 76 -7.35 -13.54 6.77
N ILE A 77 -8.11 -12.50 7.12
CA ILE A 77 -9.45 -12.24 6.55
C ILE A 77 -9.36 -12.08 5.03
N MET A 78 -8.38 -11.30 4.54
CA MET A 78 -8.11 -11.13 3.11
C MET A 78 -7.88 -12.48 2.40
N LYS A 79 -7.02 -13.34 2.96
CA LYS A 79 -6.75 -14.67 2.41
C LYS A 79 -7.99 -15.57 2.46
N ALA A 80 -8.76 -15.53 3.54
CA ALA A 80 -9.97 -16.32 3.72
C ALA A 80 -11.03 -16.01 2.65
N PHE A 81 -11.14 -14.75 2.22
CA PHE A 81 -12.01 -14.34 1.12
C PHE A 81 -11.36 -14.47 -0.27
N GLY A 82 -10.16 -15.05 -0.35
CA GLY A 82 -9.47 -15.35 -1.60
C GLY A 82 -8.85 -14.14 -2.28
N TYR A 83 -8.61 -13.02 -1.57
CA TYR A 83 -7.95 -11.85 -2.14
C TYR A 83 -6.42 -12.03 -2.16
N ARG A 84 -5.82 -11.96 -3.35
CA ARG A 84 -4.36 -12.10 -3.53
C ARG A 84 -3.57 -10.85 -3.09
N THR A 85 -4.20 -9.68 -3.11
CA THR A 85 -3.54 -8.39 -2.86
C THR A 85 -4.37 -7.53 -1.92
N LEU A 86 -3.70 -6.87 -0.97
CA LEU A 86 -4.34 -5.97 0.00
C LEU A 86 -5.11 -4.83 -0.68
N LYS A 87 -4.57 -4.28 -1.78
CA LYS A 87 -5.20 -3.19 -2.55
C LYS A 87 -6.63 -3.53 -2.97
N HIS A 88 -6.84 -4.66 -3.66
CA HIS A 88 -8.17 -5.07 -4.12
C HIS A 88 -9.14 -5.39 -2.98
N TYR A 89 -8.62 -6.01 -1.90
CA TYR A 89 -9.41 -6.28 -0.70
C TYR A 89 -9.90 -4.98 -0.05
N VAL A 90 -9.00 -3.99 0.08
CA VAL A 90 -9.30 -2.67 0.61
C VAL A 90 -10.31 -1.91 -0.24
N GLU A 91 -10.11 -1.89 -1.56
CA GLU A 91 -11.03 -1.21 -2.48
C GLU A 91 -12.45 -1.81 -2.39
N TYR A 92 -12.54 -3.14 -2.31
CA TYR A 92 -13.82 -3.82 -2.11
C TYR A 92 -14.42 -3.53 -0.73
N LYS A 93 -13.62 -3.61 0.34
CA LYS A 93 -13.99 -3.27 1.72
C LYS A 93 -14.58 -1.86 1.81
N LYS A 94 -13.99 -0.89 1.11
CA LYS A 94 -14.50 0.48 1.00
C LYS A 94 -15.85 0.55 0.27
N LYS A 95 -16.04 -0.22 -0.81
CA LYS A 95 -17.31 -0.27 -1.56
C LYS A 95 -18.48 -0.78 -0.73
N ILE A 96 -18.23 -1.72 0.18
CA ILE A 96 -19.27 -2.29 1.06
C ILE A 96 -19.44 -1.51 2.39
N GLY A 97 -18.82 -0.33 2.51
CA GLY A 97 -18.99 0.55 3.67
C GLY A 97 -18.21 0.11 4.92
N VAL A 98 -17.33 -0.88 4.84
CA VAL A 98 -16.51 -1.26 6.00
C VAL A 98 -15.38 -0.24 6.15
N PRO A 99 -15.29 0.49 7.28
CA PRO A 99 -14.27 1.49 7.49
C PRO A 99 -12.88 0.85 7.54
N TYR A 100 -11.88 1.61 7.11
CA TYR A 100 -10.49 1.26 7.40
C TYR A 100 -10.34 1.17 8.92
N LEU A 101 -9.89 0.03 9.43
CA LEU A 101 -9.47 -0.09 10.82
C LEU A 101 -8.13 0.66 10.93
N LYS A 102 -8.16 1.99 10.87
CA LYS A 102 -7.05 2.78 11.39
C LYS A 102 -6.97 2.38 12.86
N LYS A 103 -5.78 1.99 13.35
CA LYS A 103 -5.53 2.00 14.79
C LYS A 103 -5.80 3.43 15.23
N LYS A 104 -6.98 3.66 15.82
CA LYS A 104 -7.29 4.95 16.40
C LYS A 104 -6.46 5.01 17.67
N ILE A 105 -5.40 5.79 17.61
CA ILE A 105 -4.66 6.13 18.81
C ILE A 105 -5.56 7.08 19.58
N GLU A 106 -5.89 6.70 20.81
CA GLU A 106 -6.69 7.56 21.68
C GLU A 106 -5.86 8.80 22.01
N ARG A 107 -6.46 9.98 21.79
CA ARG A 107 -5.83 11.28 22.05
C ARG A 107 -5.98 11.59 23.54
N THR A 108 -5.32 10.81 24.39
CA THR A 108 -5.35 11.06 25.83
C THR A 108 -4.65 12.39 26.13
N PRO A 109 -5.09 13.14 27.14
CA PRO A 109 -4.44 14.39 27.52
C PRO A 109 -2.96 14.19 27.86
N GLU A 110 -2.59 13.03 28.43
CA GLU A 110 -1.20 12.65 28.70
C GLU A 110 -0.36 12.54 27.43
N LEU A 111 -0.88 11.88 26.39
CA LEU A 111 -0.19 11.75 25.10
C LEU A 111 -0.03 13.11 24.41
N LEU A 112 -1.06 13.97 24.49
CA LEU A 112 -1.00 15.31 23.90
C LEU A 112 0.01 16.20 24.64
N ALA A 113 0.07 16.11 25.98
CA ALA A 113 1.04 16.83 26.79
C ALA A 113 2.48 16.34 26.52
N GLU A 114 2.68 15.02 26.38
CA GLU A 114 3.98 14.43 26.03
C GLU A 114 4.45 14.91 24.64
N ILE A 115 3.59 14.84 23.63
CA ILE A 115 3.89 15.34 22.28
C ILE A 115 4.21 16.84 22.32
N LYS A 116 3.39 17.65 23.01
CA LYS A 116 3.60 19.09 23.11
C LYS A 116 4.93 19.41 23.80
N GLY A 117 5.25 18.73 24.91
CA GLY A 117 6.52 18.91 25.62
C GLY A 117 7.76 18.64 24.75
N TYR A 118 7.73 17.59 23.92
CA TYR A 118 8.82 17.33 22.97
C TYR A 118 8.88 18.38 21.85
N LEU A 119 7.74 18.88 21.39
CA LEU A 119 7.69 19.96 20.39
C LEU A 119 8.25 21.28 20.94
N ASP A 120 7.93 21.64 22.19
CA ASP A 120 8.45 22.82 22.88
C ASP A 120 9.97 22.73 23.11
N GLN A 121 10.51 21.51 23.23
CA GLN A 121 11.96 21.25 23.24
C GLN A 121 12.61 21.37 21.84
N GLY A 122 11.84 21.69 20.80
CA GLY A 122 12.33 21.83 19.43
C GLY A 122 12.53 20.50 18.68
N MET A 123 12.05 19.37 19.22
CA MET A 123 12.20 18.08 18.55
C MET A 123 11.36 17.99 17.28
N THR A 124 11.91 17.36 16.25
CA THR A 124 11.15 17.01 15.05
C THR A 124 10.24 15.81 15.30
N ILE A 125 9.24 15.61 14.42
CA ILE A 125 8.30 14.48 14.52
C ILE A 125 9.05 13.14 14.51
N ASN A 126 10.11 13.05 13.71
CA ASN A 126 10.91 11.83 13.57
C ASN A 126 11.69 11.50 14.86
N GLU A 127 12.10 12.53 15.62
CA GLU A 127 12.84 12.38 16.87
C GLU A 127 11.93 12.08 18.07
N LEU A 128 10.73 12.67 18.12
CA LEU A 128 9.78 12.43 19.22
C LEU A 128 9.04 11.10 19.06
N THR A 129 8.71 10.67 17.83
CA THR A 129 7.94 9.45 17.56
C THR A 129 8.49 8.19 18.26
N PRO A 130 9.81 7.90 18.24
CA PRO A 130 10.36 6.74 18.95
C PRO A 130 10.37 6.89 20.49
N LYS A 131 10.23 8.11 21.01
CA LYS A 131 10.23 8.43 22.45
C LYS A 131 8.84 8.48 23.07
N LEU A 132 7.78 8.45 22.25
CA LEU A 132 6.41 8.47 22.74
C LEU A 132 6.07 7.19 23.51
N SER A 133 5.34 7.34 24.60
CA SER A 133 4.80 6.25 25.41
C SER A 133 3.90 5.31 24.59
N VAL A 134 3.23 5.85 23.56
CA VAL A 134 2.39 5.09 22.64
C VAL A 134 3.09 4.89 21.30
N LYS A 135 3.38 3.62 20.97
CA LYS A 135 4.03 3.26 19.71
C LYS A 135 3.16 3.62 18.50
N MET A 136 3.63 4.58 17.69
CA MET A 136 2.93 5.05 16.49
C MET A 136 3.88 5.33 15.34
N THR A 137 3.32 5.61 14.16
CA THR A 137 4.11 6.06 13.00
C THR A 137 4.24 7.58 13.00
N GLU A 138 5.30 8.09 12.37
CA GLU A 138 5.53 9.54 12.20
C GLU A 138 4.34 10.22 11.53
N THR A 139 3.72 9.56 10.53
CA THR A 139 2.50 10.05 9.88
C THR A 139 1.33 10.19 10.86
N THR A 140 1.20 9.25 11.79
CA THR A 140 0.13 9.29 12.80
C THR A 140 0.40 10.40 13.82
N ALA A 141 1.64 10.51 14.31
CA ALA A 141 2.06 11.59 15.20
C ALA A 141 1.84 12.98 14.55
N GLY A 142 2.28 13.16 13.30
CA GLY A 142 2.08 14.42 12.55
C GLY A 142 0.61 14.75 12.30
N THR A 143 -0.23 13.74 12.10
CA THR A 143 -1.69 13.93 11.99
C THR A 143 -2.28 14.43 13.31
N ILE A 144 -1.90 13.84 14.45
CA ILE A 144 -2.33 14.27 15.78
C ILE A 144 -1.89 15.71 16.05
N ILE A 145 -0.61 16.03 15.80
CA ILE A 145 -0.05 17.38 16.01
C ILE A 145 -0.82 18.43 15.21
N LYS A 146 -1.17 18.13 13.95
CA LYS A 146 -1.91 19.03 13.07
C LYS A 146 -3.36 19.21 13.52
N GLU A 147 -4.05 18.13 13.84
CA GLU A 147 -5.47 18.17 14.23
C GLU A 147 -5.68 18.85 15.59
N GLU A 148 -4.77 18.60 16.53
CA GLU A 148 -4.80 19.14 17.90
C GLU A 148 -4.06 20.49 18.03
N LYS A 149 -3.56 21.04 16.91
CA LYS A 149 -2.85 22.33 16.83
C LYS A 149 -1.71 22.47 17.85
N LEU A 150 -0.91 21.41 18.02
CA LEU A 150 0.14 21.34 19.05
C LEU A 150 1.43 22.09 18.67
N ARG A 151 1.54 22.61 17.43
CA ARG A 151 2.60 23.54 17.03
C ARG A 151 2.06 24.97 17.01
N GLU A 152 2.67 25.84 17.79
CA GLU A 152 2.46 27.29 17.69
C GLU A 152 3.44 27.86 16.64
N GLY A 153 2.93 28.31 15.48
CA GLY A 153 3.71 28.95 14.38
C GLY A 153 4.51 27.96 13.50
N ASN A 154 4.56 28.03 12.17
CA ASN A 154 4.42 29.16 11.27
C ASN A 154 3.33 28.92 10.23
N VAL A 155 2.33 29.80 10.23
CA VAL A 155 1.77 30.28 8.98
C VAL A 155 2.78 31.29 8.43
N SER A 156 3.41 30.96 7.32
CA SER A 156 4.05 31.92 6.41
C SER A 156 3.79 31.43 5.00
#